data_AF-A0A7Y5PN14-F1
#
_entry.id   AF-A0A7Y5PN14-F1
#
_cell.length_a   1.000
_cell.length_b   1.000
_cell.length_c   1.000
_cell.angle_alpha   90.00
_cell.angle_beta   90.00
_cell.angle_gamma   90.00
#
_symmetry.space_group_name_H-M   'P 1'
#
loop_
_entity.id
_entity.type
_entity.pdbx_description
1 polymer ?
#
loop_
_entity_poly.entity_id
_entity_poly.type
_entity_poly.pdbx_seq_one_letter_code
_entity_poly.pdbx_strand_id
1 'polypeptide(L)'
;LASVLEKALLLQRTLLTGRKEPNVAANELAQKAVTHESDILDREIHNLKTELELRRELANNSPMSIIQRHGTRAAGSRGVYEGDTVRNRLDQLNRPPSGGSNP
;
A
#
# COMPACT_ATOMS: atom_id res chain seq x y z
N LEU A 1 10.46 -10.96 8.35
CA LEU A 1 10.66 -9.73 9.14
C LEU A 1 10.31 -9.92 10.62
N ALA A 2 9.11 -10.37 10.99
CA ALA A 2 8.76 -10.57 12.40
C ALA A 2 9.78 -11.42 13.20
N SER A 3 10.19 -12.57 12.66
CA SER A 3 11.25 -13.41 13.28
C SER A 3 12.62 -12.73 13.35
N VAL A 4 12.94 -11.81 12.43
CA VAL A 4 14.21 -11.05 12.46
C VAL A 4 14.14 -9.96 13.55
N LEU A 5 13.01 -9.27 13.67
CA LEU A 5 12.76 -8.30 14.72
C LEU A 5 12.83 -8.96 16.12
N GLU A 6 12.24 -10.15 16.26
CA GLU A 6 12.33 -10.94 17.50
C GLU A 6 13.78 -11.29 17.87
N LYS A 7 14.57 -11.76 16.89
CA LYS A 7 16.00 -12.04 17.10
C LYS A 7 16.78 -10.78 17.46
N ALA A 8 16.48 -9.65 16.83
CA ALA A 8 17.12 -8.37 17.12
C ALA A 8 16.82 -7.91 18.55
N LEU A 9 15.56 -8.03 19.00
CA LEU A 9 15.16 -7.72 20.38
C LEU A 9 15.83 -8.66 21.40
N LEU A 10 15.96 -9.96 21.07
CA LEU A 10 16.70 -10.91 21.91
C LEU A 10 18.19 -10.54 22.00
N LEU A 11 18.81 -10.14 20.88
CA LEU A 11 20.19 -9.68 20.84
C LEU A 11 20.37 -8.40 21.67
N GLN A 12 19.45 -7.44 21.57
CA GLN A 12 19.46 -6.20 22.36
C GLN A 12 19.47 -6.52 23.86
N ARG A 13 18.60 -7.45 24.30
CA ARG A 13 18.57 -7.90 25.70
C ARG A 13 19.85 -8.61 26.12
N THR A 14 20.44 -9.40 25.22
CA THR A 14 21.71 -10.09 25.47
C THR A 14 22.86 -9.09 25.63
N LEU A 15 22.96 -8.07 24.77
CA LEU A 15 23.96 -7.00 24.88
C LEU A 15 23.82 -6.20 26.17
N LEU A 16 22.60 -5.82 26.55
CA LEU A 16 22.34 -5.10 27.80
C LEU A 16 22.71 -5.92 29.04
N THR A 17 22.51 -7.24 28.99
CA THR A 17 22.89 -8.14 30.08
C THR A 17 24.40 -8.35 30.10
N GLY A 18 25.02 -8.56 28.94
CA GLY A 18 26.49 -8.67 28.80
C GLY A 18 27.23 -7.41 29.25
N ARG A 19 26.64 -6.23 29.07
CA ARG A 19 27.19 -4.96 29.58
C ARG A 19 27.33 -4.91 31.11
N LYS A 20 26.48 -5.65 31.83
CA LYS A 20 26.50 -5.72 33.30
C LYS A 20 27.44 -6.80 33.83
N GLU A 21 28.06 -7.59 32.96
CA GLU A 21 29.02 -8.60 33.36
C GLU A 21 30.27 -7.91 33.94
N PRO A 22 30.83 -8.37 35.08
CA PRO A 22 31.89 -7.67 35.80
C PRO A 22 33.13 -7.30 34.96
N ASN A 23 33.58 -8.19 34.07
CA ASN A 23 34.75 -7.94 33.23
C ASN A 23 34.47 -6.87 32.15
N VAL A 24 33.23 -6.81 31.67
CA VAL A 24 32.77 -5.76 30.73
C VAL A 24 32.49 -4.45 31.47
N ALA A 25 31.92 -4.51 32.67
CA ALA A 25 31.61 -3.35 33.52
C ALA A 25 32.88 -2.61 33.98
N ALA A 26 33.94 -3.34 34.29
CA ALA A 26 35.22 -2.77 34.70
C ALA A 26 36.06 -2.24 33.53
N ASN A 27 35.63 -2.45 32.27
CA ASN A 27 36.40 -2.10 31.07
C ASN A 27 35.70 -1.00 30.25
N GLU A 28 36.23 0.22 30.28
CA GLU A 28 35.67 1.36 29.55
C GLU A 28 35.62 1.16 28.02
N LEU A 29 36.62 0.50 27.43
CA LEU A 29 36.63 0.19 25.99
C LEU A 29 35.48 -0.75 25.64
N ALA A 30 35.25 -1.78 26.48
CA ALA A 30 34.14 -2.71 26.30
C ALA A 30 32.78 -2.00 26.49
N GLN A 31 32.64 -1.11 27.48
CA GLN A 31 31.43 -0.30 27.66
C GLN A 31 31.12 0.59 26.45
N LYS A 32 32.14 1.26 25.90
CA LYS A 32 32.00 2.09 24.70
C LYS A 32 31.59 1.26 23.49
N ALA A 33 32.24 0.11 23.27
CA ALA A 33 31.90 -0.80 22.18
C ALA A 33 30.46 -1.32 22.31
N VAL A 34 30.07 -1.85 23.47
CA VAL A 34 28.70 -2.37 23.69
C VAL A 34 27.65 -1.27 23.54
N THR A 35 27.94 -0.05 23.99
CA THR A 35 27.03 1.09 23.80
C THR A 35 26.89 1.44 22.32
N HIS A 36 27.99 1.54 21.59
CA HIS A 36 27.98 1.81 20.15
C HIS A 36 27.18 0.77 19.36
N GLU A 37 27.42 -0.52 19.64
CA GLU A 37 26.69 -1.62 18.99
C GLU A 37 25.20 -1.63 19.38
N SER A 38 24.87 -1.28 20.63
CA SER A 38 23.47 -1.14 21.06
C SER A 38 22.76 0.00 20.31
N ASP A 39 23.42 1.14 20.11
CA ASP A 39 22.86 2.28 19.37
C ASP A 39 22.64 1.96 17.88
N ILE A 40 23.52 1.15 17.28
CA ILE A 40 23.33 0.65 15.91
C ILE A 40 22.14 -0.32 15.87
N LEU A 41 22.09 -1.29 16.79
CA LEU A 41 21.02 -2.27 16.84
C LEU A 41 19.65 -1.63 17.08
N ASP A 42 19.58 -0.61 17.93
CA ASP A 42 18.35 0.13 18.19
C ASP A 42 17.84 0.80 16.92
N ARG A 43 18.71 1.44 16.14
CA ARG A 43 18.32 2.02 14.83
C ARG A 43 17.81 0.95 13.87
N GLU A 44 18.46 -0.21 13.83
CA GLU A 44 18.03 -1.30 12.97
C GLU A 44 16.67 -1.88 13.39
N ILE A 45 16.41 -2.01 14.69
CA ILE A 45 15.10 -2.42 15.21
C ILE A 45 14.00 -1.43 14.77
N HIS A 46 14.27 -0.12 14.82
CA HIS A 46 13.33 0.90 14.34
C HIS A 46 13.10 0.80 12.83
N ASN A 47 14.14 0.57 12.05
CA ASN A 47 14.02 0.36 10.60
C ASN A 47 13.17 -0.88 10.28
N LEU A 48 13.46 -2.00 10.94
CA LEU A 48 12.72 -3.26 10.76
C LEU A 48 11.25 -3.12 11.16
N LYS A 49 10.95 -2.38 12.24
CA LYS A 49 9.58 -2.07 12.64
C LYS A 49 8.86 -1.26 11.55
N THR A 50 9.51 -0.19 11.07
CA THR A 50 8.97 0.67 10.00
C THR A 50 8.71 -0.13 8.72
N GLU A 51 9.64 -1.01 8.33
CA GLU A 51 9.47 -1.87 7.17
C GLU A 51 8.30 -2.85 7.35
N LEU A 52 8.17 -3.45 8.54
CA LEU A 52 7.08 -4.37 8.85
C LEU A 52 5.71 -3.66 8.77
N GLU A 53 5.61 -2.46 9.34
CA GLU A 53 4.41 -1.62 9.32
C GLU A 53 4.04 -1.24 7.88
N LEU A 54 5.00 -0.75 7.10
CA LEU A 54 4.81 -0.41 5.70
C LEU A 54 4.33 -1.61 4.88
N ARG A 55 4.95 -2.79 5.05
CA ARG A 55 4.51 -4.01 4.35
C ARG A 55 3.09 -4.41 4.74
N ARG A 56 2.71 -4.24 6.01
CA ARG A 56 1.34 -4.53 6.48
C ARG A 56 0.33 -3.57 5.86
N GLU A 57 0.63 -2.27 5.82
CA GLU A 57 -0.23 -1.26 5.19
C GLU A 57 -0.41 -1.52 3.69
N LEU A 58 0.68 -1.79 2.96
CA LEU A 58 0.63 -2.11 1.53
C LEU A 58 -0.16 -3.40 1.27
N ALA A 59 0.05 -4.44 2.07
CA ALA A 59 -0.69 -5.68 1.96
C ALA A 59 -2.20 -5.49 2.25
N ASN A 60 -2.56 -4.67 3.25
CA ASN A 60 -3.96 -4.38 3.57
C ASN A 60 -4.68 -3.61 2.45
N ASN A 61 -3.98 -2.69 1.78
CA ASN A 61 -4.55 -1.90 0.68
C ASN A 61 -4.65 -2.68 -0.64
N SER A 62 -3.93 -3.80 -0.76
CA SER A 62 -3.86 -4.57 -2.01
C SER A 62 -5.21 -5.22 -2.39
N PRO A 63 -5.93 -5.95 -1.52
CA PRO A 63 -7.24 -6.51 -1.85
C PRO A 63 -8.29 -5.44 -2.16
N MET A 64 -8.34 -4.36 -1.36
CA MET A 64 -9.33 -3.30 -1.53
C MET A 64 -9.12 -2.54 -2.85
N SER A 65 -7.86 -2.27 -3.24
CA SER A 65 -7.55 -1.65 -4.53
C SER A 65 -7.96 -2.55 -5.72
N ILE A 66 -7.82 -3.87 -5.59
CA ILE A 66 -8.29 -4.84 -6.60
C ILE A 66 -9.82 -4.80 -6.71
N ILE A 67 -10.53 -4.81 -5.58
CA ILE A 67 -12.00 -4.72 -5.55
C ILE A 67 -12.48 -3.41 -6.19
N GLN A 68 -11.87 -2.28 -5.81
CA GLN A 68 -12.21 -0.97 -6.37
C GLN A 68 -11.99 -0.93 -7.89
N ARG A 69 -10.85 -1.48 -8.37
CA ARG A 69 -10.58 -1.59 -9.81
C ARG A 69 -11.59 -2.48 -10.54
N HIS A 70 -12.03 -3.57 -9.92
CA HIS A 70 -13.09 -4.41 -10.48
C HIS A 70 -14.41 -3.63 -10.57
N GLY A 71 -14.79 -2.90 -9.52
CA GLY A 71 -15.96 -2.04 -9.51
C GLY A 71 -15.93 -0.96 -10.60
N THR A 72 -14.80 -0.26 -10.76
CA THR A 72 -14.63 0.76 -11.81
C THR A 72 -14.74 0.15 -13.21
N ARG A 73 -14.13 -1.02 -13.46
CA ARG A 73 -14.28 -1.72 -14.75
C ARG A 73 -15.71 -2.16 -15.00
N ALA A 74 -16.38 -2.75 -14.01
CA ALA A 74 -17.77 -3.18 -14.14
C ALA A 74 -18.73 -1.99 -14.35
N ALA A 75 -18.47 -0.85 -13.73
CA ALA A 75 -19.24 0.38 -13.95
C ALA A 75 -19.00 0.97 -15.35
N GLY A 76 -17.75 0.97 -15.83
CA GLY A 76 -17.40 1.43 -17.18
C GLY A 76 -17.79 0.44 -18.29
N SER A 77 -17.98 -0.84 -17.97
CA SER A 77 -18.42 -1.87 -18.91
C SER A 77 -19.94 -2.05 -18.97
N ARG A 78 -20.73 -1.20 -18.30
CA ARG A 78 -22.17 -1.17 -18.57
C ARG A 78 -22.34 -0.76 -20.04
N GLY A 79 -22.90 -1.67 -20.83
CA GLY A 79 -22.99 -1.52 -22.28
C GLY A 79 -23.44 -0.11 -22.65
N VAL A 80 -22.58 0.60 -23.38
CA VAL A 80 -23.00 1.79 -24.10
C VAL A 80 -24.04 1.30 -25.08
N TYR A 81 -25.27 1.77 -24.96
CA TYR A 81 -26.32 1.45 -25.93
C TYR A 81 -25.95 2.16 -27.25
N GLU A 82 -25.35 1.44 -28.18
CA GLU A 82 -24.98 1.92 -29.52
C GLU A 82 -26.17 1.91 -30.50
N GLY A 83 -27.40 1.99 -29.99
CA GLY A 83 -28.60 2.16 -30.80
C GLY A 83 -29.02 3.62 -30.85
N ASP A 84 -29.60 4.06 -31.98
CA ASP A 84 -30.27 5.35 -32.07
C ASP A 84 -31.39 5.41 -31.01
N THR A 85 -31.31 6.37 -30.10
CA THR A 85 -32.31 6.57 -29.04
C THR A 85 -33.64 7.06 -29.59
N VAL A 86 -33.65 7.54 -30.84
CA VAL A 86 -34.83 8.09 -31.51
C VAL A 86 -35.35 7.07 -32.52
N ARG A 87 -36.55 6.53 -32.26
CA ARG A 87 -37.23 5.65 -33.22
C ARG A 87 -37.52 6.42 -34.52
N ASN A 88 -37.32 5.75 -35.65
CA ASN A 88 -37.73 6.20 -36.98
C ASN A 88 -37.02 7.48 -37.48
N ARG A 89 -35.79 7.76 -37.02
CA ARG A 89 -34.99 8.91 -37.50
C ARG A 89 -34.76 8.86 -39.03
N LEU A 90 -34.50 7.67 -39.57
CA LEU A 90 -34.34 7.46 -41.00
C LEU A 90 -35.63 7.77 -41.78
N ASP A 91 -36.79 7.38 -41.24
CA ASP A 91 -38.10 7.64 -41.86
C ASP A 91 -38.46 9.13 -41.85
N GLN A 92 -38.05 9.87 -40.81
CA GLN A 92 -38.23 11.31 -40.73
C GLN A 92 -37.34 12.06 -41.74
N LEU A 93 -36.09 11.62 -41.91
CA LEU A 93 -35.16 12.17 -42.90
C LEU A 93 -35.60 11.90 -44.34
N ASN A 94 -36.24 10.76 -44.58
CA ASN A 94 -36.70 10.36 -45.90
C ASN A 94 -38.09 10.93 -46.24
N ARG A 95 -38.71 11.70 -45.34
CA ARG A 95 -39.99 12.35 -45.62
C ARG A 95 -39.75 13.61 -46.47
N PRO A 96 -40.38 13.72 -47.65
CA PRO A 96 -40.22 14.91 -48.49
C PRO A 96 -40.73 16.15 -47.73
N PRO A 97 -40.07 17.32 -47.87
CA PRO A 97 -40.51 18.54 -47.22
C PRO A 97 -41.95 18.84 -47.68
N SER A 98 -42.87 18.89 -46.73
CA SER A 98 -44.24 19.35 -46.98
C SER A 98 -44.23 20.88 -47.05
N GLY A 99 -43.73 21.41 -48.16
CA GLY A 99 -44.02 22.76 -48.62
C GLY A 99 -45.08 22.66 -49.72
N GLY A 100 -46.18 23.40 -49.72
CA GLY A 100 -46.63 24.48 -48.85
C GLY A 100 -47.86 25.03 -49.54
N SER A 101 -49.05 24.80 -48.98
CA SER A 101 -50.30 25.38 -49.45
C SER A 101 -50.59 26.65 -48.64
N ASN A 102 -50.44 27.82 -49.27
CA ASN A 102 -51.30 29.01 -49.09
C ASN A 102 -50.71 30.25 -49.80
N PRO A 103 -51.54 31.23 -50.21
CA PRO A 103 -52.97 31.21 -50.56
C PRO A 103 -53.20 31.32 -52.09
#